data_AF-W2JLD1-F1
#
_entry.id   AF-W2JLD1-F1
#
_cell.length_a   1.000
_cell.length_b   1.000
_cell.length_c   1.000
_cell.angle_alpha   90.00
_cell.angle_beta   90.00
_cell.angle_gamma   90.00
#
_symmetry.space_group_name_H-M   'P 1'
#
loop_
_entity.id
_entity.type
_entity.pdbx_description
1 polymer ?
#
loop_
_entity_poly.entity_id
_entity_poly.type
_entity_poly.pdbx_seq_one_letter_code
_entity_poly.pdbx_strand_id
1 'polypeptide(L)'
;KNAAQPSTVVEEALSTSSNKRQRLIREYFDNVFSEDELEEFERLLIQFQADNCLPDRFVEKLSTLRLFIFLNKACARAIPKRKQLTRILDKHSN
;
A
#
# COMPACT_ATOMS: atom_id res chain seq x y z
N LYS A 1 37.71 64.84 -2.17
CA LYS A 1 37.47 64.35 -3.55
C LYS A 1 37.59 62.84 -3.51
N ASN A 2 36.44 62.13 -3.62
CA ASN A 2 36.15 60.80 -4.22
C ASN A 2 37.15 59.63 -3.98
N ALA A 3 36.79 58.38 -3.68
CA ALA A 3 35.52 57.66 -3.76
C ALA A 3 35.59 56.29 -3.05
N ALA A 4 34.41 55.83 -2.61
CA ALA A 4 33.85 54.46 -2.65
C ALA A 4 34.62 53.26 -2.03
N GLN A 5 34.00 52.69 -0.98
CA GLN A 5 34.13 51.29 -0.59
C GLN A 5 33.68 50.33 -1.69
N PRO A 6 34.14 49.07 -1.64
CA PRO A 6 33.27 47.94 -1.92
C PRO A 6 33.14 47.03 -0.69
N SER A 7 31.90 46.95 -0.20
CA SER A 7 31.41 45.89 0.65
C SER A 7 31.52 44.55 -0.08
N THR A 8 32.05 43.51 0.56
CA THR A 8 31.82 42.12 0.15
C THR A 8 31.12 41.40 1.29
N VAL A 9 29.80 41.53 1.27
CA VAL A 9 28.86 40.64 1.96
C VAL A 9 28.95 39.29 1.24
N VAL A 10 29.54 38.29 1.89
CA VAL A 10 29.42 36.90 1.45
C VAL A 10 28.40 36.23 2.36
N GLU A 11 27.13 36.60 2.17
CA GLU A 11 26.01 35.76 2.56
C GLU A 11 25.83 34.74 1.44
N GLU A 12 26.49 33.58 1.55
CA GLU A 12 26.26 32.46 0.64
C GLU A 12 25.59 31.31 1.38
N ALA A 13 24.27 31.26 1.15
CA ALA A 13 23.40 30.10 1.21
C ALA A 13 23.37 29.30 2.53
N LEU A 14 22.54 29.79 3.46
CA LEU A 14 21.76 28.91 4.32
C LEU A 14 21.05 27.86 3.43
N SER A 15 21.63 26.66 3.34
CA SER A 15 20.90 25.45 2.94
C SER A 15 19.81 25.22 3.98
N THR A 16 18.68 25.88 3.78
CA THR A 16 17.45 25.58 4.50
C THR A 16 17.03 24.19 4.05
N SER A 17 17.47 23.17 4.80
CA SER A 17 16.90 21.84 4.76
C SER A 17 15.40 21.99 5.01
N SER A 18 14.65 21.99 3.91
CA SER A 18 13.23 22.22 3.96
C SER A 18 12.60 21.01 4.63
N ASN A 19 12.14 21.16 5.88
CA ASN A 19 11.30 20.19 6.60
C ASN A 19 9.90 20.04 5.96
N LYS A 20 9.80 20.13 4.64
CA LYS A 20 8.58 19.87 3.88
C LYS A 20 8.40 18.35 3.90
N ARG A 21 7.57 17.86 4.83
CA ARG A 21 7.03 16.51 4.77
C ARG A 21 6.43 16.33 3.38
N GLN A 22 7.08 15.56 2.51
CA GLN A 22 6.54 15.23 1.21
C GLN A 22 5.18 14.55 1.44
N ARG A 23 4.10 15.18 0.97
CA ARG A 23 2.79 14.54 0.90
C ARG A 23 2.91 13.37 -0.08
N LEU A 24 2.64 12.17 0.40
CA LEU A 24 2.58 10.97 -0.45
C LEU A 24 1.52 11.24 -1.53
N ILE A 25 1.93 11.32 -2.80
CA ILE A 25 0.99 11.53 -3.90
C ILE A 25 0.30 10.19 -4.16
N ARG A 26 -0.83 9.97 -3.48
CA ARG A 26 -1.61 8.73 -3.60
C ARG A 26 -2.27 8.58 -4.96
N GLU A 27 -2.50 9.67 -5.68
CA GLU A 27 -3.18 9.70 -6.99
C GLU A 27 -2.46 8.92 -8.10
N TYR A 28 -1.16 8.61 -7.95
CA TYR A 28 -0.38 7.86 -8.96
C TYR A 28 -0.03 6.44 -8.54
N PHE A 29 -0.50 5.98 -7.38
CA PHE A 29 -0.37 4.56 -7.04
C PHE A 29 -1.62 3.86 -7.56
N ASP A 30 -1.55 3.45 -8.82
CA ASP A 30 -2.57 2.62 -9.45
C ASP A 30 -2.95 1.47 -8.51
N ASN A 31 -4.24 1.15 -8.48
CA ASN A 31 -4.70 -0.05 -7.81
C ASN A 31 -3.94 -1.23 -8.43
N VAL A 32 -3.34 -2.06 -7.57
CA VAL A 32 -2.54 -3.23 -7.98
C VAL A 32 -3.33 -4.16 -8.90
N PHE A 33 -4.63 -4.23 -8.66
CA PHE A 33 -5.59 -5.03 -9.42
C PHE A 33 -6.64 -4.09 -9.99
N SER A 34 -7.05 -4.37 -11.22
CA SER A 34 -8.35 -3.94 -11.74
C SER A 34 -9.49 -4.53 -10.89
N GLU A 35 -10.70 -4.00 -11.05
CA GLU A 35 -11.87 -4.50 -10.31
C GLU A 35 -12.15 -5.98 -10.62
N ASP A 36 -12.01 -6.37 -11.90
CA ASP A 36 -12.19 -7.77 -12.35
C ASP A 36 -11.12 -8.71 -11.75
N GLU A 37 -9.85 -8.28 -11.73
CA GLU A 37 -8.77 -9.06 -11.12
C GLU A 37 -8.94 -9.19 -9.61
N LEU A 38 -9.46 -8.17 -8.94
CA LEU A 38 -9.75 -8.21 -7.51
C LEU A 38 -10.89 -9.19 -7.22
N GLU A 39 -11.96 -9.18 -8.01
CA GLU A 39 -13.06 -10.13 -7.85
C GLU A 39 -12.59 -11.58 -8.08
N GLU A 40 -11.76 -11.82 -9.09
CA GLU A 40 -11.19 -13.14 -9.34
C GLU A 40 -10.27 -13.57 -8.19
N PHE A 41 -9.47 -12.66 -7.65
CA PHE A 41 -8.66 -12.93 -6.46
C PHE A 41 -9.53 -13.32 -5.26
N GLU A 42 -10.64 -12.63 -5.02
CA GLU A 42 -11.59 -12.95 -3.95
C GLU A 42 -12.18 -14.36 -4.12
N ARG A 43 -12.60 -14.74 -5.33
CA ARG A 43 -13.09 -16.09 -5.63
C ARG A 43 -12.04 -17.16 -5.36
N LEU A 44 -10.82 -16.98 -5.87
CA LEU A 44 -9.71 -17.92 -5.67
C LEU A 44 -9.38 -18.07 -4.18
N LEU A 45 -9.45 -16.99 -3.41
CA LEU A 45 -9.19 -17.00 -1.98
C LEU A 45 -10.25 -17.78 -1.19
N ILE A 46 -11.54 -17.65 -1.57
CA ILE A 46 -12.63 -18.45 -0.99
C ILE A 46 -12.46 -19.93 -1.35
N GLN A 47 -12.16 -20.24 -2.61
CA GLN A 47 -11.92 -21.62 -3.06
C GLN A 47 -10.77 -22.25 -2.27
N PHE A 48 -9.67 -21.52 -2.12
CA PHE A 48 -8.53 -21.93 -1.30
C PHE A 48 -8.92 -22.18 0.15
N GLN A 49 -9.76 -21.32 0.74
CA GLN A 49 -10.28 -21.50 2.09
C GLN A 49 -11.09 -22.81 2.20
N ALA A 50 -12.03 -23.03 1.28
CA ALA A 50 -12.93 -24.18 1.28
C ALA A 50 -12.17 -25.49 1.08
N ASP A 51 -11.31 -25.57 0.08
CA ASP A 51 -10.55 -26.78 -0.27
C ASP A 51 -9.60 -27.23 0.83
N ASN A 52 -9.10 -26.28 1.63
CA ASN A 52 -8.16 -26.54 2.72
C ASN A 52 -8.83 -26.53 4.10
N CYS A 53 -10.17 -26.47 4.16
CA CYS A 53 -10.95 -26.42 5.41
C CYS A 53 -10.45 -25.35 6.40
N LEU A 54 -10.08 -24.17 5.88
CA LEU A 54 -9.50 -23.10 6.68
C LEU A 54 -10.58 -22.27 7.39
N PRO A 55 -10.38 -21.87 8.65
CA PRO A 55 -11.29 -20.95 9.32
C PRO A 55 -11.12 -19.53 8.75
N ASP A 56 -12.17 -18.70 8.73
CA ASP A 56 -12.14 -17.31 8.24
C ASP A 56 -10.96 -16.47 8.77
N ARG A 57 -10.47 -16.79 9.96
CA ARG A 57 -9.31 -16.12 10.57
C ARG A 57 -7.98 -16.40 9.85
N PHE A 58 -7.93 -17.30 8.85
CA PHE A 58 -6.71 -17.65 8.15
C PHE A 58 -6.07 -16.45 7.45
N VAL A 59 -6.87 -15.49 6.96
CA VAL A 59 -6.40 -14.24 6.34
C VAL A 59 -5.68 -13.31 7.33
N GLU A 60 -5.89 -13.50 8.64
CA GLU A 60 -5.21 -12.72 9.70
C GLU A 60 -3.95 -13.41 10.21
N LYS A 61 -3.68 -14.66 9.81
CA LYS A 61 -2.52 -15.41 10.30
C LYS A 61 -1.24 -14.88 9.65
N LEU A 62 -0.23 -14.61 10.48
CA LEU A 62 1.08 -14.13 10.01
C LEU A 62 1.73 -15.09 9.01
N SER A 63 1.50 -16.40 9.14
CA SER A 63 1.98 -17.39 8.18
C SER A 63 1.39 -17.19 6.79
N THR A 64 0.05 -17.01 6.70
CA THR A 64 -0.65 -16.68 5.46
C THR A 64 -0.10 -15.39 4.87
N LEU A 65 -0.04 -14.32 5.66
CA LEU A 65 0.46 -13.03 5.17
C LEU A 65 1.91 -13.14 4.66
N ARG A 66 2.80 -13.84 5.38
CA ARG A 66 4.19 -14.05 4.95
C ARG A 66 4.27 -14.84 3.64
N LEU A 67 3.43 -15.86 3.46
CA LEU A 67 3.38 -16.63 2.22
C LEU A 67 2.95 -15.74 1.04
N PHE A 68 1.86 -15.00 1.17
CA PHE A 68 1.41 -14.09 0.10
C PHE A 68 2.42 -12.97 -0.16
N ILE A 69 3.06 -12.41 0.86
CA ILE A 69 4.14 -11.41 0.69
C ILE A 69 5.32 -11.99 -0.10
N PHE A 70 5.69 -13.23 0.20
CA PHE A 70 6.79 -13.94 -0.48
C PHE A 70 6.46 -14.18 -1.96
N LEU A 71 5.23 -14.62 -2.25
CA LEU A 71 4.77 -14.85 -3.62
C LEU A 71 4.62 -13.54 -4.40
N ASN A 72 3.88 -12.58 -3.84
CA ASN A 72 3.66 -11.27 -4.42
C ASN A 72 3.14 -10.28 -3.36
N LYS A 73 3.96 -9.26 -3.04
CA LYS A 73 3.62 -8.19 -2.08
C LYS A 73 2.29 -7.48 -2.40
N ALA A 74 1.91 -7.45 -3.66
CA ALA A 74 0.71 -6.79 -4.13
C ALA A 74 -0.54 -7.63 -3.78
N CYS A 75 -0.48 -8.96 -3.92
CA CYS A 75 -1.51 -9.88 -3.44
C CYS A 75 -1.71 -9.78 -1.93
N ALA A 76 -0.61 -9.67 -1.16
CA ALA A 76 -0.69 -9.52 0.29
C ALA A 76 -1.45 -8.26 0.74
N ARG A 77 -1.40 -7.18 -0.05
CA ARG A 77 -2.17 -5.96 0.21
C ARG A 77 -3.65 -6.10 -0.13
N ALA A 78 -3.98 -6.99 -1.05
CA ALA A 78 -5.35 -7.27 -1.48
C ALA A 78 -6.07 -8.29 -0.59
N ILE A 79 -5.37 -8.97 0.34
CA ILE A 79 -6.00 -9.90 1.28
C ILE A 79 -7.08 -9.16 2.09
N PRO A 80 -8.35 -9.61 2.03
CA PRO A 80 -9.43 -9.00 2.77
C PRO A 80 -9.23 -9.20 4.28
N LYS A 81 -9.65 -8.22 5.07
CA LYS A 81 -9.77 -8.41 6.52
C LYS A 81 -10.90 -9.39 6.79
N ARG A 82 -10.87 -10.06 7.95
CA ARG A 82 -11.91 -11.04 8.33
C ARG A 82 -13.35 -10.53 8.16
N LYS A 83 -13.65 -9.28 8.55
CA LYS A 83 -14.99 -8.68 8.37
C LYS A 83 -15.37 -8.51 6.89
N GLN A 84 -14.40 -8.27 6.02
CA GLN A 84 -14.62 -8.20 4.57
C GLN A 84 -14.80 -9.61 4.02
N LEU A 85 -13.98 -10.57 4.45
CA LEU A 85 -14.09 -11.97 4.05
C LEU A 85 -15.49 -12.54 4.31
N THR A 86 -16.11 -12.26 5.47
CA THR A 86 -17.50 -12.66 5.72
C THR A 86 -18.47 -12.10 4.68
N ARG A 87 -18.34 -10.82 4.31
CA ARG A 87 -19.20 -10.19 3.28
C ARG A 87 -18.95 -10.79 1.89
N ILE A 88 -17.71 -11.14 1.59
CA ILE A 88 -17.32 -11.77 0.33
C ILE A 88 -17.91 -13.19 0.27
N LEU A 89 -17.85 -13.96 1.36
CA LEU A 89 -18.52 -15.26 1.47
C LEU A 89 -20.04 -15.14 1.26
N ASP A 90 -20.69 -14.12 1.84
CA ASP A 90 -22.11 -13.85 1.62
C ASP A 90 -22.40 -13.53 0.14
N LYS A 91 -21.54 -12.73 -0.51
CA LYS A 91 -21.65 -12.38 -1.94
C LYS A 91 -21.57 -13.61 -2.85
N HIS A 92 -20.69 -14.56 -2.53
CA HIS A 92 -20.40 -15.74 -3.36
C HIS A 92 -21.19 -17.01 -2.97
N SER A 93 -22.13 -16.93 -2.03
CA SER A 93 -22.98 -18.06 -1.62
C SER A 93 -24.26 -18.23 -2.46
N ASN A 94 -24.42 -17.49 -3.56
CA ASN A 94 -25.57 -17.59 -4.48
C ASN A 94 -25.23 -18.34 -5.76
#